data_AF-A0A8T2YJ73-F1
#
_entry.id   AF-A0A8T2YJ73-F1
#
_cell.length_a   1.000
_cell.length_b   1.000
_cell.length_c   1.000
_cell.angle_alpha   90.00
_cell.angle_beta   90.00
_cell.angle_gamma   90.00
#
_symmetry.space_group_name_H-M   'P 1'
#
loop_
_entity.id
_entity.type
_entity.pdbx_description
1 polymer ?
#
loop_
_entity_poly.entity_id
_entity_poly.type
_entity_poly.pdbx_seq_one_letter_code
_entity_poly.pdbx_strand_id
1 'polypeptide(L)' 'MGKVIIRVGVVLDMNSAVGKVAESCISAAVNDFYARNADYRTRISLVARDSKGDVVTAASA' A
#
# COMPACT_ATOMS: atom_id res chain seq x y z
N MET A 1 8.68 -4.50 24.40
CA MET A 1 9.33 -4.09 23.13
C MET A 1 8.25 -3.57 22.19
N GLY A 2 8.42 -2.38 21.60
CA GLY A 2 7.39 -1.73 20.78
C GLY A 2 7.22 -2.32 19.38
N LYS A 3 6.15 -1.93 18.68
CA LYS A 3 5.94 -2.25 17.26
C LYS A 3 6.82 -1.33 16.39
N VAL A 4 7.46 -1.90 15.36
CA VAL A 4 8.27 -1.20 14.34
C VAL A 4 7.40 -0.97 13.10
N ILE A 5 7.26 0.27 12.66
CA ILE A 5 6.49 0.61 11.45
C ILE A 5 7.41 0.63 10.23
N ILE A 6 7.05 -0.11 9.20
CA ILE A 6 7.73 -0.15 7.90
C ILE A 6 6.87 0.60 6.89
N ARG A 7 7.38 1.72 6.38
CA ARG A 7 6.67 2.50 5.34
C ARG A 7 6.93 1.90 3.98
N VAL A 8 5.86 1.65 3.22
CA VAL A 8 5.92 1.08 1.87
C VAL A 8 5.17 2.01 0.93
N GLY A 9 5.88 2.55 -0.06
CA GLY A 9 5.28 3.35 -1.12
C GLY A 9 4.56 2.48 -2.13
N VAL A 10 3.35 2.88 -2.52
CA VAL A 10 2.54 2.21 -3.55
C VAL A 10 2.11 3.25 -4.57
N VAL A 11 2.58 3.13 -5.80
CA VAL A 11 2.22 4.05 -6.90
C VAL A 11 1.25 3.34 -7.82
N LEU A 12 0.04 3.88 -7.97
CA LEU A 12 -1.02 3.33 -8.80
C LEU A 12 -1.69 4.45 -9.59
N ASP A 13 -2.33 4.12 -10.71
CA ASP A 13 -3.25 5.04 -11.36
C ASP A 13 -4.63 4.93 -10.70
N MET A 14 -4.95 5.87 -9.81
CA MET A 14 -6.21 5.87 -9.08
C MET A 14 -7.41 6.28 -9.94
N ASN A 15 -7.18 6.74 -11.17
CA ASN A 15 -8.23 6.99 -12.15
C ASN A 15 -8.60 5.71 -12.93
N SER A 16 -7.72 4.70 -12.95
CA SER A 16 -8.00 3.42 -13.61
C SER A 16 -8.77 2.44 -12.72
N ALA A 17 -9.60 1.59 -13.35
CA ALA A 17 -10.28 0.50 -12.64
C ALA A 17 -9.28 -0.48 -12.00
N VAL A 18 -8.19 -0.78 -12.71
CA VAL A 18 -7.13 -1.68 -12.22
C VAL A 18 -6.44 -1.11 -10.99
N GLY A 19 -6.09 0.18 -10.99
CA GLY A 19 -5.43 0.82 -9.85
C GLY A 19 -6.31 0.84 -8.60
N LYS A 20 -7.61 1.11 -8.74
CA LYS A 20 -8.57 1.05 -7.62
C LYS A 20 -8.70 -0.37 -7.04
N VAL A 21 -8.83 -1.37 -7.93
CA VAL A 21 -8.90 -2.79 -7.52
C VAL A 21 -7.61 -3.20 -6.82
N ALA A 22 -6.44 -2.84 -7.37
CA ALA A 22 -5.15 -3.15 -6.79
C ALA A 22 -4.98 -2.51 -5.40
N GLU A 23 -5.33 -1.23 -5.23
CA GLU A 23 -5.29 -0.53 -3.94
C GLU A 23 -6.10 -1.29 -2.88
N SER A 24 -7.35 -1.64 -3.22
CA SER A 24 -8.25 -2.33 -2.30
C SER A 24 -7.75 -3.73 -1.95
N CYS A 25 -7.25 -4.49 -2.93
CA CYS A 25 -6.68 -5.81 -2.69
C CYS A 25 -5.42 -5.76 -1.82
N ILE A 26 -4.51 -4.81 -2.05
CA ILE A 26 -3.30 -4.64 -1.23
C ILE A 26 -3.67 -4.29 0.21
N SER A 27 -4.61 -3.36 0.41
CA SER A 27 -5.10 -2.96 1.73
C SER A 27 -5.73 -4.15 2.48
N ALA A 28 -6.59 -4.92 1.81
CA ALA A 28 -7.20 -6.12 2.36
C ALA A 28 -6.15 -7.18 2.73
N ALA A 29 -5.18 -7.45 1.86
CA ALA A 29 -4.13 -8.43 2.12
C ALA A 29 -3.28 -8.07 3.35
N VAL A 30 -2.94 -6.79 3.52
CA VAL A 30 -2.19 -6.31 4.69
C VAL A 30 -3.03 -6.47 5.96
N ASN A 31 -4.33 -6.13 5.90
CA ASN A 31 -5.24 -6.30 7.02
C ASN A 31 -5.37 -7.79 7.43
N ASP A 32 -5.63 -8.67 6.46
CA ASP A 32 -5.77 -10.10 6.68
C ASP A 32 -4.50 -10.74 7.23
N PHE A 33 -3.34 -10.32 6.72
CA PHE A 33 -2.04 -10.77 7.21
C PHE A 33 -1.88 -10.45 8.70
N TYR A 34 -2.17 -9.21 9.11
CA TYR A 34 -2.01 -8.82 10.51
C TYR A 34 -3.17 -9.25 11.43
N ALA A 35 -4.33 -9.59 10.89
CA ALA A 35 -5.40 -10.25 11.64
C ALA A 35 -4.96 -11.67 12.06
N ARG A 36 -4.24 -12.39 11.19
CA ARG A 36 -3.68 -13.72 11.48
C ARG A 36 -2.37 -13.66 12.27
N ASN A 37 -1.63 -12.57 12.17
CA ASN A 37 -0.31 -12.38 12.78
C ASN A 37 -0.30 -11.19 13.74
N ALA A 38 -1.23 -11.16 14.70
CA ALA A 38 -1.43 -10.00 15.57
C ALA A 38 -0.17 -9.62 16.38
N ASP A 39 0.62 -10.61 16.77
CA ASP A 39 1.81 -10.48 17.63
C ASP A 39 3.08 -10.11 16.86
N TYR A 40 3.02 -10.02 15.53
CA TYR A 40 4.15 -9.54 14.74
C TYR A 40 4.55 -8.13 15.19
N ARG A 41 5.84 -7.99 15.46
CA ARG A 41 6.43 -6.75 15.94
C ARG A 41 6.61 -5.72 14.84
N THR A 42 6.56 -6.11 13.57
CA THR A 42 6.60 -5.19 12.43
C THR A 42 5.20 -4.92 11.90
N ARG A 43 4.94 -3.69 11.45
CA ARG A 43 3.68 -3.29 10.81
C ARG A 43 3.95 -2.51 9.53
N ILE A 44 3.39 -2.96 8.41
CA ILE A 44 3.41 -2.24 7.14
C ILE A 44 2.45 -1.05 7.23
N SER A 45 2.92 0.12 6.86
CA SER A 45 2.12 1.32 6.62
C SER A 45 2.23 1.66 5.13
N LEU A 46 1.14 1.43 4.40
CA LEU A 46 1.04 1.73 2.98
C LEU A 46 0.93 3.24 2.78
N VAL A 47 1.73 3.77 1.86
CA VAL A 47 1.70 5.18 1.43
C VAL A 47 1.35 5.19 -0.04
N ALA A 48 0.06 5.34 -0.33
CA ALA A 48 -0.44 5.39 -1.69
C ALA A 48 -0.13 6.74 -2.35
N ARG A 49 0.31 6.70 -3.61
CA ARG A 49 0.48 7.86 -4.49
C ARG A 49 -0.25 7.61 -5.80
N ASP A 50 -1.01 8.60 -6.23
CA ASP A 50 -1.72 8.57 -7.51
C ASP A 50 -0.81 9.05 -8.65
N SER A 51 -0.57 8.18 -9.62
CA SER A 51 0.18 8.47 -10.84
C SER A 51 -0.64 9.26 -11.86
N LYS A 52 -1.97 9.28 -11.75
CA LYS A 52 -2.88 9.92 -12.72
C LYS A 52 -2.72 9.41 -14.16
N GLY A 53 -2.20 8.19 -14.33
CA GLY A 53 -1.89 7.61 -15.64
C GLY A 53 -0.68 8.24 -16.34
N ASP A 54 0.10 9.08 -15.64
CA ASP A 54 1.26 9.78 -16.19
C ASP A 54 2.57 9.14 -15.72
N VAL A 55 3.43 8.79 -16.68
CA VAL A 55 4.69 8.08 -16.42
C VAL A 55 5.72 8.94 -15.67
N VAL A 56 5.71 10.25 -15.89
CA VAL A 56 6.60 11.18 -15.20
C VAL A 56 6.20 11.31 -13.74
N THR A 57 4.90 11.49 -13.49
CA THR A 57 4.30 11.52 -12.14
C THR A 57 4.58 10.21 -11.41
N ALA A 58 4.41 9.07 -12.07
CA ALA A 58 4.73 7.76 -11.51
C ALA A 58 6.22 7.61 -11.12
N ALA A 59 7.13 8.14 -11.94
CA ALA A 59 8.57 8.06 -11.73
C ALA A 59 9.13 9.13 -10.78
N SER A 60 8.42 10.24 -10.56
CA SER A 60 8.84 11.38 -9.72
C SER A 60 8.80 11.12 -8.21
N ALA A 61 8.94 9.85 -7.81
CA ALA A 61 8.76 9.37 -6.46
C ALA A 61 9.90 9.73 -5.49
#